data_AF-A0A379U097-F1
#
_entry.id   AF-A0A379U097-F1
#
_cell.length_a   1.000
_cell.length_b   1.000
_cell.length_c   1.000
_cell.angle_alpha   90.00
_cell.angle_beta   90.00
_cell.angle_gamma   90.00
#
_symmetry.space_group_name_H-M   'P 1'
#
loop_
_entity.id
_entity.type
_entity.pdbx_description
1 polymer ?
#
loop_
_entity_poly.entity_id
_entity_poly.type
_entity_poly.pdbx_seq_one_letter_code
_entity_poly.pdbx_strand_id
1 'polypeptide(L)' 'MIFSPDGHCRPFDASAEGTWAGNGLGCVVLRRLRDALLSGDPIISVILSSAVNNDGNRKVGYTALPSQGNRRSSKRR' A
#
# COMPACT_ATOMS: atom_id res chain seq x y z
N MET A 1 -4.56 19.84 -7.34
CA MET A 1 -3.44 20.04 -6.39
C MET A 1 -3.28 18.74 -5.60
N ILE A 2 -2.06 18.29 -5.30
CA ILE A 2 -1.82 17.01 -4.58
C ILE A 2 -1.81 17.22 -3.06
N PHE A 3 -1.26 18.35 -2.60
CA PHE A 3 -1.09 18.64 -1.18
C PHE A 3 -2.30 19.35 -0.57
N SER A 4 -2.69 18.93 0.64
CA SER A 4 -3.71 19.60 1.45
C SER A 4 -3.26 21.03 1.79
N PRO A 5 -4.13 22.05 1.69
CA PRO A 5 -3.75 23.44 1.94
C PRO A 5 -3.38 23.73 3.40
N ASP A 6 -3.87 22.90 4.32
CA ASP A 6 -3.71 23.05 5.77
C ASP A 6 -2.72 22.05 6.39
N GLY A 7 -2.02 21.26 5.56
CA GLY A 7 -1.01 20.31 6.03
C GLY A 7 -1.56 19.03 6.65
N HIS A 8 -2.87 18.77 6.60
CA HIS A 8 -3.47 17.58 7.20
C HIS A 8 -3.91 16.55 6.14
N CYS A 9 -3.47 15.30 6.31
CA CYS A 9 -4.02 14.17 5.56
C CYS A 9 -5.21 13.59 6.34
N ARG A 10 -6.41 13.62 5.74
CA ARG A 10 -7.66 13.15 6.35
C ARG A 10 -8.21 11.92 5.63
N PRO A 11 -7.68 10.71 5.89
CA PRO A 11 -8.09 9.52 5.15
C PRO A 11 -9.58 9.22 5.39
N PHE A 12 -10.34 9.13 4.29
CA PHE A 12 -11.77 8.82 4.25
C PHE A 12 -12.72 9.88 4.86
N ASP A 13 -12.21 11.04 5.22
CA ASP A 13 -13.04 12.15 5.73
C ASP A 13 -13.75 12.90 4.59
N ALA A 14 -14.95 13.42 4.84
CA ALA A 14 -15.69 14.21 3.86
C ALA A 14 -15.01 15.55 3.51
N SER A 15 -14.18 16.07 4.42
CA SER A 15 -13.35 17.28 4.28
C SER A 15 -11.92 17.00 3.80
N ALA A 16 -11.66 15.84 3.17
CA ALA A 16 -10.35 15.51 2.64
C ALA A 16 -10.00 16.34 1.39
N GLU A 17 -8.99 17.20 1.50
CA GLU A 17 -8.57 18.14 0.43
C GLU A 17 -7.18 17.85 -0.17
N GLY A 18 -6.52 16.77 0.24
CA GLY A 18 -5.23 16.36 -0.30
C GLY A 18 -4.45 15.44 0.64
N THR A 19 -3.22 15.13 0.25
CA THR A 19 -2.25 14.43 1.09
C THR A 19 -1.22 15.42 1.68
N TRP A 20 -0.34 14.97 2.56
CA TRP A 20 0.78 15.76 3.04
C TRP A 20 2.07 14.95 3.07
N ALA A 21 3.21 15.65 3.00
CA ALA A 21 4.52 15.01 3.04
C ALA A 21 4.89 14.60 4.48
N GLY A 22 5.56 13.46 4.61
CA GLY A 22 6.15 12.98 5.86
C GLY A 22 7.48 12.28 5.58
N ASN A 23 8.32 12.13 6.62
CA ASN A 23 9.61 11.45 6.54
C ASN A 23 9.66 10.34 7.58
N GLY A 24 10.30 9.20 7.26
CA GLY A 24 10.45 8.06 8.15
C GLY A 24 11.29 6.93 7.55
N LEU A 25 11.72 5.98 8.38
CA LEU A 25 12.49 4.79 7.97
C LEU A 25 11.94 3.56 8.70
N GLY A 26 11.86 2.43 7.99
CA GLY A 26 11.46 1.15 8.56
C GLY A 26 12.07 -0.02 7.81
N CYS A 27 12.46 -1.07 8.55
CA CYS A 27 13.03 -2.30 8.01
C CYS A 27 12.31 -3.50 8.63
N VAL A 28 12.19 -4.58 7.87
CA VAL A 28 11.67 -5.87 8.35
C VAL A 28 12.64 -6.97 7.94
N VAL A 29 12.76 -8.00 8.79
CA VAL A 29 13.49 -9.22 8.47
C VAL A 29 12.48 -10.27 8.06
N LEU A 30 12.69 -10.88 6.91
CA LEU A 30 11.80 -11.91 6.38
C LEU A 30 12.51 -13.26 6.34
N ARG A 31 11.78 -14.30 6.73
CA ARG A 31 12.18 -15.69 6.62
C ARG A 31 10.98 -16.49 6.13
N ARG A 32 11.22 -17.59 5.41
CA ARG A 32 10.13 -18.53 5.07
C ARG A 32 9.52 -19.03 6.38
N LEU A 33 8.18 -19.04 6.45
CA LEU A 33 7.44 -19.43 7.65
C LEU A 33 7.88 -20.80 8.19
N ARG A 34 8.04 -21.79 7.31
CA ARG A 34 8.52 -23.13 7.68
C ARG A 34 9.85 -23.08 8.43
N ASP A 35 10.80 -22.30 7.92
CA ASP A 35 12.15 -22.25 8.49
C ASP A 35 12.13 -21.52 9.84
N ALA A 36 11.34 -20.44 9.95
CA ALA A 36 11.16 -19.70 11.21
C ALA A 36 10.54 -20.58 12.29
N LEU A 37 9.52 -21.37 11.96
CA LEU A 37 8.88 -22.33 12.88
C LEU A 37 9.86 -23.42 13.34
N LEU A 38 10.66 -23.98 12.43
CA LEU A 38 11.65 -25.01 12.76
C LEU A 38 12.77 -24.49 13.66
N SER A 39 13.16 -23.22 13.51
CA SER A 39 14.17 -22.59 14.36
C SER A 39 13.62 -21.98 15.64
N GLY A 40 12.30 -21.95 15.84
CA GLY A 40 11.68 -21.29 16.98
C GLY A 40 11.85 -19.77 16.98
N ASP A 41 11.99 -19.16 15.79
CA ASP A 41 12.15 -17.70 15.66
C ASP A 41 10.88 -16.97 16.13
N PRO A 42 11.01 -15.76 16.71
CA PRO A 42 9.85 -14.92 17.02
C PRO A 42 9.17 -14.44 15.73
N ILE A 43 7.90 -14.82 15.54
CA ILE A 43 7.11 -14.45 14.37
C ILE A 43 6.09 -13.37 14.77
N ILE A 44 6.23 -12.17 14.22
CA ILE A 44 5.30 -11.05 14.46
C ILE A 44 4.04 -11.19 13.58
N SER A 45 4.23 -11.54 12.31
CA SER A 45 3.15 -11.74 11.34
C SER A 45 3.62 -12.57 10.14
N VAL A 46 2.67 -12.98 9.28
CA VAL A 46 2.94 -13.77 8.07
C VAL A 46 2.43 -13.01 6.84
N ILE A 47 3.28 -12.83 5.83
CA ILE A 47 2.87 -12.34 4.51
C ILE A 47 2.34 -13.53 3.70
N LEU A 48 1.04 -13.56 3.44
CA LEU A 48 0.39 -14.65 2.70
C LEU A 48 0.69 -14.59 1.20
N SER A 49 0.60 -13.41 0.61
CA SER A 49 0.93 -13.16 -0.79
C SER A 49 1.18 -11.68 -1.06
N SER A 50 1.75 -11.39 -2.23
CA SER A 50 1.98 -10.04 -2.73
C SER A 50 1.80 -10.03 -4.25
N ALA A 51 1.26 -8.92 -4.79
CA ALA A 51 1.03 -8.75 -6.21
C ALA A 51 1.34 -7.32 -6.65
N VAL A 52 1.95 -7.17 -7.83
CA VAL A 52 2.27 -5.89 -8.47
C VAL A 52 1.61 -5.81 -9.84
N ASN A 53 1.15 -4.61 -10.24
CA ASN A 53 0.61 -4.33 -11.56
C ASN A 53 0.92 -2.89 -12.02
N ASN A 54 0.34 -2.48 -13.15
CA ASN A 54 0.37 -1.13 -13.68
C ASN A 54 -1.02 -0.72 -14.16
N ASP A 55 -1.39 0.54 -13.93
CA ASP A 55 -2.71 1.08 -14.27
C ASP A 55 -2.99 1.17 -15.78
N GLY A 56 -1.95 1.16 -16.62
CA GLY A 56 -2.08 1.17 -18.09
C GLY A 56 -2.82 2.41 -18.61
N ASN A 57 -3.57 2.27 -19.71
CA ASN A 57 -4.23 3.39 -20.40
C ASN A 57 -5.68 3.66 -19.93
N ARG A 58 -6.25 2.82 -19.06
CA ARG A 58 -7.68 2.91 -18.69
C ARG A 58 -7.89 3.88 -17.52
N LYS A 59 -7.56 5.16 -17.73
CA LYS A 59 -7.68 6.24 -16.75
C LYS A 59 -7.83 7.62 -17.41
N VAL A 60 -8.46 8.55 -16.71
CA VAL A 60 -8.78 9.92 -17.21
C VAL A 60 -7.61 10.90 -17.18
N GLY A 61 -6.49 10.51 -16.57
CA GLY A 61 -5.28 11.31 -16.47
C GLY A 61 -4.12 10.45 -15.99
N TYR A 62 -2.89 10.92 -16.19
CA TYR A 62 -1.69 10.13 -15.88
C TYR A 62 -1.57 9.81 -14.38
N THR A 63 -1.94 10.74 -13.51
CA THR A 63 -1.88 10.59 -12.04
C THR A 63 -3.22 10.16 -11.42
N ALA A 64 -4.25 9.90 -12.24
CA ALA A 64 -5.56 9.47 -11.77
C ALA A 64 -5.54 7.97 -11.40
N LEU A 65 -6.13 7.63 -10.25
CA LEU A 65 -6.18 6.26 -9.74
C LEU A 65 -7.43 5.52 -10.30
N PRO A 66 -7.28 4.44 -11.09
CA PRO A 66 -8.40 3.72 -11.65
C PRO A 66 -8.92 2.62 -10.70
N SER A 67 -10.21 2.65 -10.38
CA SER A 67 -10.86 1.65 -9.51
C SER A 67 -10.74 0.21 -10.01
N GLN A 68 -10.70 0.01 -11.33
CA GLN A 68 -10.62 -1.31 -11.97
C GLN A 68 -9.23 -1.96 -11.83
N GLY A 69 -8.15 -1.15 -11.83
CA GLY A 69 -6.78 -1.63 -11.64
C GLY A 69 -6.60 -2.23 -10.26
N ASN A 70 -7.03 -1.48 -9.23
CA ASN A 70 -6.91 -1.87 -7.82
C ASN A 70 -7.67 -3.17 -7.50
N ARG A 71 -8.88 -3.34 -8.04
CA ARG A 71 -9.70 -4.55 -7.83
C ARG A 71 -9.09 -5.82 -8.43
N ARG A 72 -8.27 -5.70 -9.48
CA ARG A 72 -7.63 -6.86 -10.12
C ARG A 72 -6.45 -7.36 -9.29
N SER A 73 -5.61 -6.45 -8.79
CA SER A 73 -4.48 -6.81 -7.92
C SER A 73 -4.98 -7.42 -6.61
N SER A 74 -6.04 -6.86 -6.01
CA SER A 74 -6.59 -7.37 -4.75
C SER A 74 -7.18 -8.79 -4.84
N LYS A 75 -7.45 -9.28 -6.05
CA LYS A 75 -7.98 -10.63 -6.32
C LYS A 75 -6.88 -11.64 -6.69
N ARG A 76 -5.67 -11.19 -6.97
CA ARG A 76 -4.51 -12.06 -7.18
C ARG A 76 -3.99 -12.47 -5.81
N ARG A 77 -4.59 -13.54 -5.26
CA ARG A 77 -4.09 -14.20 -4.05
C ARG A 77 -3.03 -15.21 -4.41
#